data_AF-A0A1X6WY33-F1
#
_entry.id   AF-A0A1X6WY33-F1
#
_cell.length_a   1.000
_cell.length_b   1.000
_cell.length_c   1.000
_cell.angle_alpha   90.00
_cell.angle_beta   90.00
_cell.angle_gamma   90.00
#
_symmetry.space_group_name_H-M   'P 1'
#
loop_
_entity.id
_entity.type
_entity.pdbx_description
1 polymer ?
#
loop_
_entity_poly.entity_id
_entity_poly.type
_entity_poly.pdbx_seq_one_letter_code
_entity_poly.pdbx_strand_id
1 'polypeptide(L)'
;MDIQCIAGFGPIGPDAGTTHRFWSQDLGIPFDELAPDYFHAQDLDGARVFGLWPLAQAAEATFGSTEWPADLPVPQAWIELEMASPEQVGEGLEALRGRGHRILVDAHVEPWGQTTGRLLTPEGLLLGLSYMPSFHPDDALIGDDGTDTTSGTDTTSGTAASTSTGTAVGDGPQTAEPAPAAASSAAGPAPAAASSASSPAPSSPRQRIAMLARYEEQIRSGAKLQTIRVDGPFATGPADIVLLGAGADGADLLLPVEVTCVRRTSVGELTDADAQADGYPALPPFLDALRTHMPELSDSDVLDVVTYRLGD
;
A
#
# COMPACT_ATOMS: atom_id res chain seq x y z
N MET A 1 -6.18 -12.95 -1.62
CA MET A 1 -5.16 -12.17 -0.90
C MET A 1 -5.14 -10.81 -1.51
N ASP A 2 -5.30 -9.80 -0.67
CA ASP A 2 -5.24 -8.40 -1.04
C ASP A 2 -4.08 -7.77 -0.27
N ILE A 3 -2.94 -7.60 -0.94
CA ILE A 3 -1.68 -7.16 -0.34
C ILE A 3 -1.58 -5.65 -0.53
N GLN A 4 -1.58 -4.89 0.56
CA GLN A 4 -1.68 -3.43 0.51
C GLN A 4 -0.32 -2.77 0.28
N CYS A 5 0.72 -3.24 0.96
CA CYS A 5 2.09 -2.72 0.84
C CYS A 5 3.12 -3.66 1.51
N ILE A 6 4.41 -3.31 1.39
CA ILE A 6 5.46 -3.86 2.25
C ILE A 6 5.37 -3.13 3.60
N ALA A 7 4.84 -3.84 4.61
CA ALA A 7 4.71 -3.34 5.96
C ALA A 7 6.09 -3.11 6.58
N GLY A 8 7.04 -3.99 6.30
CA GLY A 8 8.44 -3.76 6.62
C GLY A 8 9.43 -4.66 5.90
N PHE A 9 10.69 -4.23 5.88
CA PHE A 9 11.82 -4.94 5.28
C PHE A 9 13.10 -4.64 6.05
N GLY A 10 13.96 -5.64 6.24
CA GLY A 10 15.30 -5.38 6.72
C GLY A 10 16.17 -6.63 6.83
N PRO A 11 17.49 -6.44 7.02
CA PRO A 11 18.44 -7.53 7.12
C PRO A 11 18.32 -8.27 8.46
N ILE A 12 18.61 -9.57 8.43
CA ILE A 12 18.76 -10.39 9.63
C ILE A 12 20.26 -10.53 9.92
N GLY A 13 20.72 -9.81 10.94
CA GLY A 13 22.12 -9.77 11.33
C GLY A 13 22.52 -10.96 12.21
N PRO A 14 23.72 -11.54 12.01
CA PRO A 14 24.22 -12.62 12.89
C PRO A 14 24.69 -12.10 14.27
N ASP A 15 24.96 -10.80 14.40
CA ASP A 15 25.36 -10.13 15.64
C ASP A 15 24.70 -8.74 15.70
N ALA A 16 23.95 -8.46 16.77
CA ALA A 16 23.15 -7.25 16.89
C ALA A 16 24.01 -5.98 16.91
N GLY A 17 25.12 -5.98 17.66
CA GLY A 17 26.00 -4.83 17.79
C GLY A 17 26.71 -4.46 16.48
N THR A 18 27.24 -5.46 15.77
CA THR A 18 27.90 -5.28 14.47
C THR A 18 26.90 -4.81 13.40
N THR A 19 25.68 -5.35 13.44
CA THR A 19 24.62 -4.98 12.49
C THR A 19 24.16 -3.55 12.72
N HIS A 20 23.81 -3.18 13.96
CA HIS A 20 23.40 -1.81 14.26
C HIS A 20 24.50 -0.79 13.95
N ARG A 21 25.76 -1.08 14.30
CA ARG A 21 26.90 -0.19 13.95
C ARG A 21 26.98 0.06 12.44
N PHE A 22 26.92 -0.98 11.63
CA PHE A 22 27.04 -0.84 10.17
C PHE A 22 25.92 0.05 9.59
N TRP A 23 24.67 -0.23 9.95
CA TRP A 23 23.51 0.46 9.36
C TRP A 23 23.27 1.86 9.95
N SER A 24 23.43 2.01 11.27
CA SER A 24 23.15 3.28 11.97
C SER A 24 24.34 4.23 11.94
N GLN A 25 25.55 3.73 12.22
CA GLN A 25 26.73 4.58 12.38
C GLN A 25 27.53 4.72 11.09
N ASP A 26 27.86 3.60 10.43
CA ASP A 26 28.72 3.63 9.24
C ASP A 26 27.95 4.13 8.00
N LEU A 27 26.67 3.75 7.87
CA LEU A 27 25.79 4.18 6.78
C LEU A 27 24.96 5.44 7.12
N GLY A 28 24.81 5.77 8.41
CA GLY A 28 24.20 7.02 8.87
C GLY A 28 22.67 7.05 8.86
N ILE A 29 22.01 5.90 8.79
CA ILE A 29 20.54 5.84 8.80
C ILE A 29 20.05 6.00 10.26
N PRO A 30 19.13 6.94 10.55
CA PRO A 30 18.58 7.08 11.89
C PRO A 30 17.60 5.93 12.19
N PHE A 31 17.74 5.30 13.37
CA PHE A 31 16.84 4.24 13.84
C PHE A 31 16.32 4.55 15.25
N ASP A 32 15.06 4.19 15.51
CA ASP A 32 14.42 4.10 16.82
C ASP A 32 14.58 2.69 17.40
N GLU A 33 14.88 2.58 18.70
CA GLU A 33 14.86 1.29 19.40
C GLU A 33 13.42 0.96 19.86
N LEU A 34 12.82 -0.08 19.29
CA LEU A 34 11.44 -0.50 19.57
C LEU A 34 11.36 -1.62 20.63
N ALA A 35 12.42 -2.41 20.76
CA ALA A 35 12.64 -3.40 21.82
C ALA A 35 14.16 -3.57 22.02
N PRO A 36 14.65 -4.25 23.09
CA PRO A 36 16.10 -4.38 23.32
C PRO A 36 16.81 -4.92 22.07
N ASP A 37 17.76 -4.16 21.54
CA ASP A 37 18.53 -4.48 20.31
C ASP A 37 17.69 -4.60 19.02
N TYR A 38 16.43 -4.15 19.04
CA TYR A 38 15.52 -4.12 17.89
C TYR A 38 15.33 -2.68 17.43
N PHE A 39 15.82 -2.37 16.22
CA PHE A 39 15.92 -1.01 15.71
C PHE A 39 15.13 -0.83 14.42
N HIS A 40 14.47 0.31 14.26
CA HIS A 40 13.59 0.65 13.15
C HIS A 40 13.83 2.06 12.60
N ALA A 41 14.01 2.21 11.28
CA ALA A 41 14.05 3.50 10.60
C ALA A 41 12.70 3.77 9.92
N GLN A 42 11.92 4.72 10.47
CA GLN A 42 10.58 5.05 9.96
C GLN A 42 10.62 6.06 8.80
N ASP A 43 11.67 6.90 8.75
CA ASP A 43 11.82 8.00 7.78
C ASP A 43 12.62 7.60 6.52
N LEU A 44 12.52 6.32 6.10
CA LEU A 44 13.15 5.82 4.88
C LEU A 44 12.08 5.43 3.85
N ASP A 45 11.86 6.30 2.86
CA ASP A 45 10.88 6.08 1.79
C ASP A 45 11.14 4.77 1.01
N GLY A 46 10.16 3.85 1.04
CA GLY A 46 10.16 2.60 0.26
C GLY A 46 9.60 1.38 1.00
N ALA A 47 9.74 1.33 2.32
CA ALA A 47 9.09 0.35 3.20
C ALA A 47 8.45 1.12 4.36
N ARG A 48 7.21 0.77 4.77
CA ARG A 48 6.57 1.46 5.91
C ARG A 48 7.35 1.24 7.22
N VAL A 49 8.13 0.15 7.29
CA VAL A 49 9.07 -0.15 8.37
C VAL A 49 10.38 -0.67 7.80
N PHE A 50 11.51 -0.02 8.07
CA PHE A 50 12.82 -0.61 7.78
C PHE A 50 13.53 -1.05 9.07
N GLY A 51 13.41 -2.35 9.42
CA GLY A 51 13.80 -2.85 10.75
C GLY A 51 14.90 -3.90 10.73
N LEU A 52 15.90 -3.73 11.60
CA LEU A 52 16.92 -4.75 11.85
C LEU A 52 16.35 -5.77 12.81
N TRP A 53 16.21 -7.03 12.38
CA TRP A 53 15.68 -8.08 13.26
C TRP A 53 16.76 -9.09 13.62
N PRO A 54 17.26 -9.11 14.87
CA PRO A 54 18.23 -10.11 15.30
C PRO A 54 17.69 -11.53 15.14
N LEU A 55 18.52 -12.45 14.61
CA LEU A 55 18.12 -13.84 14.35
C LEU A 55 17.54 -14.53 15.58
N ALA A 56 18.08 -14.26 16.77
CA ALA A 56 17.60 -14.85 18.02
C ALA A 56 16.18 -14.42 18.37
N GLN A 57 15.81 -13.16 18.12
CA GLN A 57 14.46 -12.66 18.36
C GLN A 57 13.50 -13.11 17.27
N ALA A 58 13.97 -13.19 16.02
CA ALA A 58 13.21 -13.78 14.93
C ALA A 58 12.88 -15.25 15.22
N ALA A 59 13.85 -16.00 15.75
CA ALA A 59 13.63 -17.37 16.21
C ALA A 59 12.63 -17.40 17.37
N GLU A 60 12.73 -16.49 18.34
CA GLU A 60 11.84 -16.49 19.51
C GLU A 60 10.40 -16.16 19.12
N ALA A 61 10.18 -15.15 18.28
CA ALA A 61 8.87 -14.82 17.74
C ALA A 61 8.31 -15.89 16.79
N THR A 62 9.17 -16.70 16.17
CA THR A 62 8.76 -17.75 15.22
C THR A 62 8.62 -19.14 15.87
N PHE A 63 9.33 -19.42 16.95
CA PHE A 63 9.43 -20.78 17.51
C PHE A 63 9.33 -20.82 19.03
N GLY A 64 9.23 -19.66 19.70
CA GLY A 64 9.28 -19.55 21.16
C GLY A 64 10.65 -19.89 21.76
N SER A 65 11.72 -19.86 20.95
CA SER A 65 13.09 -20.18 21.34
C SER A 65 14.08 -19.23 20.65
N THR A 66 15.15 -18.84 21.32
CA THR A 66 16.19 -17.96 20.73
C THR A 66 17.10 -18.66 19.72
N GLU A 67 16.99 -19.98 19.56
CA GLU A 67 17.76 -20.75 18.58
C GLU A 67 16.95 -20.99 17.30
N TRP A 68 17.52 -20.61 16.15
CA TRP A 68 16.95 -20.96 14.85
C TRP A 68 17.14 -22.47 14.57
N PRO A 69 16.07 -23.22 14.22
CA PRO A 69 16.18 -24.65 13.96
C PRO A 69 17.19 -24.97 12.86
N ALA A 70 18.13 -25.88 13.14
CA ALA A 70 19.22 -26.23 12.22
C ALA A 70 18.75 -26.98 10.96
N ASP A 71 17.53 -27.52 10.95
CA ASP A 71 16.90 -28.15 9.78
C ASP A 71 16.29 -27.13 8.80
N LEU A 72 16.24 -25.85 9.18
CA LEU A 72 15.72 -24.76 8.36
C LEU A 72 16.86 -23.89 7.82
N PRO A 73 16.75 -23.39 6.57
CA PRO A 73 17.62 -22.31 6.09
C PRO A 73 17.56 -21.12 7.05
N VAL A 74 18.73 -20.57 7.40
CA VAL A 74 18.82 -19.35 8.20
C VAL A 74 18.45 -18.16 7.32
N PRO A 75 17.37 -17.42 7.63
CA PRO A 75 16.92 -16.34 6.79
C PRO A 75 17.94 -15.19 6.80
N GLN A 76 18.19 -14.62 5.62
CA GLN A 76 19.14 -13.50 5.45
C GLN A 76 18.43 -12.13 5.51
N ALA A 77 17.11 -12.11 5.30
CA ALA A 77 16.26 -10.95 5.43
C ALA A 77 14.83 -11.40 5.75
N TRP A 78 14.04 -10.46 6.27
CA TRP A 78 12.60 -10.63 6.48
C TRP A 78 11.83 -9.62 5.65
N ILE A 79 10.59 -10.00 5.31
CA ILE A 79 9.64 -9.14 4.61
C ILE A 79 8.25 -9.38 5.18
N GLU A 80 7.53 -8.31 5.46
CA GLU A 80 6.13 -8.41 5.88
C GLU A 80 5.21 -7.76 4.86
N LEU A 81 4.15 -8.48 4.50
CA LEU A 81 3.11 -8.04 3.59
C LEU A 81 1.88 -7.63 4.39
N GLU A 82 1.49 -6.36 4.25
CA GLU A 82 0.34 -5.81 4.97
C GLU A 82 -0.97 -6.34 4.36
N MET A 83 -1.81 -6.90 5.22
CA MET A 83 -3.12 -7.45 4.92
C MET A 83 -4.20 -6.42 5.24
N ALA A 84 -5.37 -6.54 4.62
CA ALA A 84 -6.45 -5.57 4.81
C ALA A 84 -7.21 -5.73 6.14
N SER A 85 -7.08 -6.88 6.82
CA SER A 85 -7.66 -7.09 8.16
C SER A 85 -6.90 -8.18 8.94
N PRO A 86 -7.06 -8.26 10.28
CA PRO A 86 -6.50 -9.34 11.09
C PRO A 86 -6.91 -10.74 10.62
N GLU A 87 -8.17 -10.91 10.22
CA GLU A 87 -8.72 -12.20 9.77
C GLU A 87 -8.05 -12.69 8.49
N GLN A 88 -7.73 -11.76 7.58
CA GLN A 88 -7.08 -12.09 6.31
C GLN A 88 -5.67 -12.64 6.49
N VAL A 89 -4.99 -12.36 7.60
CA VAL A 89 -3.70 -12.98 7.94
C VAL A 89 -3.88 -14.49 8.05
N GLY A 90 -4.85 -14.95 8.85
CA GLY A 90 -5.14 -16.37 9.04
C GLY A 90 -5.62 -17.06 7.76
N GLU A 91 -6.57 -16.44 7.04
CA GLU A 91 -7.07 -16.96 5.76
C GLU A 91 -5.97 -17.09 4.72
N GLY A 92 -5.04 -16.13 4.70
CA GLY A 92 -3.88 -16.12 3.82
C GLY A 92 -2.94 -17.30 4.09
N LEU A 93 -2.61 -17.54 5.37
CA LEU A 93 -1.75 -18.64 5.77
C LEU A 93 -2.39 -20.00 5.45
N GLU A 94 -3.69 -20.17 5.65
CA GLU A 94 -4.40 -21.40 5.27
C GLU A 94 -4.40 -21.63 3.76
N ALA A 95 -4.58 -20.58 2.97
CA ALA A 95 -4.49 -20.68 1.51
C ALA A 95 -3.08 -21.08 1.03
N LEU A 96 -2.02 -20.62 1.71
CA LEU A 96 -0.64 -21.03 1.42
C LEU A 96 -0.37 -22.47 1.87
N ARG A 97 -0.87 -22.88 3.04
CA ARG A 97 -0.81 -24.25 3.53
C ARG A 97 -1.48 -25.23 2.56
N GLY A 98 -2.68 -24.88 2.06
CA GLY A 98 -3.40 -25.67 1.05
C GLY A 98 -2.66 -25.82 -0.28
N ARG A 99 -1.70 -24.95 -0.57
CA ARG A 99 -0.81 -25.02 -1.75
C ARG A 99 0.52 -25.72 -1.47
N GLY A 100 0.70 -26.28 -0.26
CA GLY A 100 1.88 -27.06 0.11
C GLY A 100 3.02 -26.27 0.73
N HIS A 101 2.81 -24.99 1.09
CA HIS A 101 3.83 -24.20 1.79
C HIS A 101 3.88 -24.58 3.28
N ARG A 102 5.10 -24.69 3.83
CA ARG A 102 5.31 -24.92 5.27
C ARG A 102 5.12 -23.59 6.02
N ILE A 103 4.01 -23.49 6.74
CA ILE A 103 3.80 -22.40 7.70
C ILE A 103 4.64 -22.70 8.95
N LEU A 104 5.38 -21.70 9.40
CA LEU A 104 6.22 -21.78 10.60
C LEU A 104 5.45 -21.35 11.84
N VAL A 105 4.66 -20.28 11.71
CA VAL A 105 3.77 -19.77 12.77
C VAL A 105 2.44 -19.36 12.20
N ASP A 106 1.37 -19.84 12.83
CA ASP A 106 0.00 -19.44 12.52
C ASP A 106 -0.29 -18.00 12.98
N ALA A 107 -1.40 -17.44 12.49
CA ALA A 107 -1.82 -16.10 12.85
C ALA A 107 -1.94 -15.94 14.38
N HIS A 108 -1.23 -14.97 14.93
CA HIS A 108 -1.27 -14.60 16.34
C HIS A 108 -1.10 -13.10 16.48
N VAL A 109 -1.45 -12.56 17.66
CA VAL A 109 -1.23 -11.15 17.99
C VAL A 109 0.07 -11.04 18.75
N GLU A 110 0.99 -10.24 18.24
CA GLU A 110 2.26 -9.90 18.89
C GLU A 110 2.03 -8.94 20.06
N PRO A 111 2.94 -8.88 21.05
CA PRO A 111 2.80 -8.01 22.23
C PRO A 111 2.62 -6.51 21.90
N TRP A 112 3.08 -6.06 20.74
CA TRP A 112 2.93 -4.68 20.25
C TRP A 112 1.65 -4.44 19.43
N GLY A 113 0.74 -5.42 19.36
CA GLY A 113 -0.61 -5.27 18.79
C GLY A 113 -0.77 -5.65 17.31
N GLN A 114 0.31 -6.06 16.66
CA GLN A 114 0.29 -6.56 15.28
C GLN A 114 -0.31 -7.97 15.21
N THR A 115 -1.19 -8.25 14.26
CA THR A 115 -1.57 -9.63 13.93
C THR A 115 -0.64 -10.14 12.84
N THR A 116 0.06 -11.27 13.04
CA THR A 116 1.00 -11.79 12.05
C THR A 116 1.08 -13.31 12.05
N GLY A 117 1.54 -13.89 10.95
CA GLY A 117 2.01 -15.27 10.90
C GLY A 117 3.03 -15.45 9.78
N ARG A 118 3.84 -16.51 9.88
CA ARG A 118 5.16 -16.56 9.24
C ARG A 118 5.44 -17.86 8.48
N LEU A 119 6.20 -17.73 7.40
CA LEU A 119 6.73 -18.83 6.61
C LEU A 119 8.10 -18.48 6.00
N LEU A 120 8.81 -19.47 5.49
CA LEU A 120 9.98 -19.23 4.63
C LEU A 120 9.58 -19.23 3.16
N THR A 121 10.10 -18.28 2.40
CA THR A 121 10.02 -18.31 0.93
C THR A 121 10.98 -19.34 0.34
N PRO A 122 10.83 -19.74 -0.94
CA PRO A 122 11.78 -20.62 -1.62
C PRO A 122 13.23 -20.10 -1.62
N GLU A 123 13.41 -18.78 -1.58
CA GLU A 123 14.69 -18.08 -1.53
C GLU A 123 15.27 -17.98 -0.11
N GLY A 124 14.51 -18.42 0.91
CA GLY A 124 14.92 -18.41 2.31
C GLY A 124 14.67 -17.07 3.02
N LEU A 125 13.75 -16.23 2.53
CA LEU A 125 13.31 -15.03 3.27
C LEU A 125 12.30 -15.44 4.34
N LEU A 126 12.37 -14.81 5.52
CA LEU A 126 11.31 -14.91 6.51
C LEU A 126 10.16 -13.98 6.10
N LEU A 127 9.11 -14.56 5.53
CA LEU A 127 7.92 -13.83 5.10
C LEU A 127 6.89 -13.82 6.24
N GLY A 128 6.41 -12.64 6.60
CA GLY A 128 5.21 -12.47 7.42
C GLY A 128 4.02 -11.99 6.58
N LEU A 129 2.85 -12.56 6.82
CA LEU A 129 1.59 -11.89 6.51
C LEU A 129 1.17 -11.15 7.77
N SER A 130 0.98 -9.84 7.67
CA SER A 130 0.82 -8.98 8.84
C SER A 130 -0.34 -8.02 8.70
N TYR A 131 -0.98 -7.66 9.80
CA TYR A 131 -1.90 -6.55 9.92
C TYR A 131 -1.47 -5.70 11.10
N MET A 132 -1.13 -4.44 10.85
CA MET A 132 -0.72 -3.48 11.86
C MET A 132 -1.81 -2.42 12.05
N PRO A 133 -2.49 -2.36 13.22
CA PRO A 133 -3.57 -1.39 13.43
C PRO A 133 -3.19 0.07 13.16
N SER A 134 -1.94 0.46 13.43
CA SER A 134 -1.46 1.83 13.17
C SER A 134 -1.36 2.20 11.68
N PHE A 135 -1.44 1.22 10.78
CA PHE A 135 -1.44 1.44 9.32
C PHE A 135 -2.84 1.63 8.75
N HIS A 136 -3.87 1.47 9.59
CA HIS A 136 -5.30 1.59 9.26
C HIS A 136 -5.98 2.57 10.23
N PRO A 137 -5.64 3.88 10.19
CA PRO A 137 -6.14 4.87 11.16
C PRO A 137 -7.68 5.04 11.14
N ASP A 138 -8.36 4.67 10.05
CA ASP A 138 -9.83 4.72 9.96
C ASP A 138 -10.53 3.60 10.77
N ASP A 139 -9.85 2.49 11.04
CA ASP A 139 -10.39 1.37 11.83
C ASP A 139 -10.26 1.58 13.35
N ALA A 140 -9.43 2.54 13.78
CA ALA A 140 -9.26 2.89 15.20
C ALA A 140 -10.49 3.62 15.79
N LEU A 141 -11.44 4.07 14.96
CA LEU A 141 -12.61 4.85 15.37
C LEU A 141 -13.91 4.04 15.51
N ILE A 142 -13.91 2.72 15.29
CA ILE A 142 -15.11 1.85 15.42
C ILE A 142 -15.09 1.08 16.77
N GLY A 143 -14.43 1.64 17.79
CA GLY A 143 -14.16 0.96 19.06
C GLY A 143 -14.47 1.75 20.33
N ASP A 144 -15.32 2.78 20.30
CA ASP A 144 -15.87 3.37 21.52
C ASP A 144 -17.20 4.09 21.23
N ASP A 145 -18.32 3.36 21.27
CA ASP A 145 -19.62 3.98 21.45
C ASP A 145 -20.45 3.21 22.48
N GLY A 146 -20.62 3.83 23.65
CA GLY A 146 -21.83 3.66 24.45
C GLY A 146 -21.73 2.94 25.79
N THR A 147 -20.96 3.45 26.76
CA THR A 147 -21.37 3.33 28.17
C THR A 147 -21.88 4.67 28.69
N ASP A 148 -23.13 4.97 28.35
CA ASP A 148 -23.89 6.03 29.00
C ASP A 148 -24.23 5.57 30.43
N THR A 149 -23.49 6.13 31.40
CA THR A 149 -23.64 5.82 32.82
C THR A 149 -24.72 6.72 33.40
N THR A 150 -25.99 6.30 33.34
CA THR A 150 -27.03 6.89 34.18
C THR A 150 -26.88 6.41 35.62
N SER A 151 -26.53 7.36 36.50
CA SER A 151 -26.60 7.23 37.95
C SER A 151 -28.02 6.91 38.41
N GLY A 152 -28.18 5.85 39.20
CA GLY A 152 -29.47 5.46 39.78
C GLY A 152 -29.28 4.50 40.94
N THR A 153 -29.45 5.02 42.14
CA THR A 153 -29.25 4.40 43.46
C THR A 153 -30.28 3.31 43.80
N ASP A 154 -29.75 2.24 44.39
CA ASP A 154 -30.22 1.53 45.59
C ASP A 154 -31.31 0.43 45.55
N THR A 155 -30.99 -0.59 46.35
CA THR A 155 -31.85 -1.48 47.17
C THR A 155 -32.50 -2.74 46.56
N THR A 156 -31.79 -3.86 46.78
CA THR A 156 -32.22 -5.10 47.46
C THR A 156 -33.59 -5.75 47.16
N SER A 157 -33.52 -7.03 46.73
CA SER A 157 -34.14 -8.22 47.37
C SER A 157 -34.83 -9.18 46.38
N GLY A 158 -34.62 -10.49 46.57
CA GLY A 158 -35.71 -11.46 46.41
C GLY A 158 -35.54 -12.56 45.35
N THR A 159 -34.92 -13.66 45.75
CA THR A 159 -35.55 -15.01 45.86
C THR A 159 -36.15 -15.71 44.62
N ALA A 160 -35.53 -16.87 44.33
CA ALA A 160 -36.10 -18.19 44.01
C ALA A 160 -36.66 -18.55 42.61
N ALA A 161 -36.00 -19.60 42.08
CA ALA A 161 -36.55 -20.93 41.74
C ALA A 161 -37.37 -21.15 40.45
N SER A 162 -36.74 -22.00 39.62
CA SER A 162 -37.25 -23.29 39.09
C SER A 162 -38.15 -23.34 37.85
N THR A 163 -37.71 -24.26 36.96
CA THR A 163 -38.48 -25.20 36.10
C THR A 163 -39.31 -24.60 34.95
N SER A 164 -39.45 -25.19 33.75
CA SER A 164 -38.91 -26.39 33.09
C SER A 164 -39.56 -26.48 31.69
N THR A 165 -38.77 -26.93 30.71
CA THR A 165 -39.13 -27.88 29.61
C THR A 165 -40.10 -27.51 28.48
N GLY A 166 -39.70 -27.87 27.24
CA GLY A 166 -40.63 -28.14 26.14
C GLY A 166 -40.06 -28.06 24.71
N THR A 167 -39.30 -29.09 24.30
CA THR A 167 -38.98 -29.57 22.94
C THR A 167 -40.25 -29.61 22.03
N ALA A 168 -40.28 -29.53 20.69
CA ALA A 168 -39.57 -30.33 19.69
C ALA A 168 -40.05 -30.02 18.23
N VAL A 169 -39.11 -30.15 17.26
CA VAL A 169 -39.19 -30.90 15.96
C VAL A 169 -40.18 -30.40 14.90
N GLY A 170 -39.76 -30.06 13.67
CA GLY A 170 -39.28 -30.90 12.53
C GLY A 170 -40.01 -30.36 11.27
N ASP A 171 -39.67 -30.56 9.99
CA ASP A 171 -38.79 -31.44 9.23
C ASP A 171 -38.74 -30.85 7.79
N GLY A 172 -37.71 -31.14 6.98
CA GLY A 172 -37.62 -30.70 5.55
C GLY A 172 -38.44 -31.60 4.60
N PRO A 173 -38.00 -31.90 3.36
CA PRO A 173 -37.31 -31.10 2.32
C PRO A 173 -37.94 -31.35 0.90
N GLN A 174 -37.43 -30.70 -0.19
CA GLN A 174 -37.11 -31.31 -1.52
C GLN A 174 -37.04 -30.33 -2.72
N THR A 175 -35.87 -30.34 -3.37
CA THR A 175 -35.51 -30.37 -4.81
C THR A 175 -36.54 -30.09 -5.93
N ALA A 176 -36.16 -29.28 -6.93
CA ALA A 176 -35.88 -29.69 -8.33
C ALA A 176 -35.81 -28.49 -9.32
N GLU A 177 -34.75 -28.43 -10.14
CA GLU A 177 -34.67 -27.76 -11.46
C GLU A 177 -35.54 -28.51 -12.51
N PRO A 178 -35.85 -27.99 -13.74
CA PRO A 178 -34.93 -27.31 -14.68
C PRO A 178 -35.53 -26.17 -15.56
N ALA A 179 -34.66 -25.53 -16.36
CA ALA A 179 -34.99 -24.66 -17.52
C ALA A 179 -35.58 -25.48 -18.71
N PRO A 180 -36.20 -24.91 -19.79
CA PRO A 180 -35.49 -24.05 -20.77
C PRO A 180 -36.31 -23.00 -21.59
N ALA A 181 -35.56 -22.08 -22.22
CA ALA A 181 -35.67 -21.50 -23.58
C ALA A 181 -36.96 -20.86 -24.18
N ALA A 182 -36.71 -19.72 -24.87
CA ALA A 182 -37.19 -19.30 -26.21
C ALA A 182 -38.24 -18.16 -26.34
N ALA A 183 -37.71 -17.01 -26.84
CA ALA A 183 -38.08 -16.28 -28.08
C ALA A 183 -39.35 -15.41 -28.23
N SER A 184 -39.11 -14.20 -28.75
CA SER A 184 -39.94 -13.35 -29.65
C SER A 184 -41.25 -12.76 -29.09
N SER A 185 -41.77 -11.60 -29.48
CA SER A 185 -41.40 -10.46 -30.32
C SER A 185 -42.61 -9.49 -30.31
N ALA A 186 -42.36 -8.18 -30.46
CA ALA A 186 -43.24 -7.13 -30.99
C ALA A 186 -44.48 -6.67 -30.19
N ALA A 187 -44.47 -5.40 -29.76
CA ALA A 187 -45.21 -4.29 -30.41
C ALA A 187 -45.19 -3.02 -29.54
N GLY A 188 -44.61 -1.93 -30.05
CA GLY A 188 -44.86 -0.56 -29.56
C GLY A 188 -46.24 -0.05 -30.02
N PRO A 189 -46.73 1.10 -29.51
CA PRO A 189 -46.07 2.37 -29.81
C PRO A 189 -45.94 3.37 -28.64
N ALA A 190 -44.94 4.26 -28.77
CA ALA A 190 -44.71 5.49 -28.02
C ALA A 190 -45.76 6.59 -28.42
N PRO A 191 -45.82 7.80 -27.83
CA PRO A 191 -44.81 8.43 -26.97
C PRO A 191 -45.32 9.22 -25.75
N ALA A 192 -44.48 9.33 -24.72
CA ALA A 192 -44.50 10.45 -23.80
C ALA A 192 -43.06 10.97 -23.67
N ALA A 193 -42.89 12.25 -23.96
CA ALA A 193 -41.63 12.96 -23.99
C ALA A 193 -40.89 12.85 -22.65
N ALA A 194 -39.68 12.31 -22.68
CA ALA A 194 -38.72 12.42 -21.59
C ALA A 194 -37.43 13.00 -22.16
N SER A 195 -37.05 14.12 -21.58
CA SER A 195 -35.86 14.91 -21.87
C SER A 195 -34.62 14.04 -21.98
N SER A 196 -33.95 14.13 -23.13
CA SER A 196 -32.59 13.63 -23.33
C SER A 196 -31.62 14.46 -22.49
N ALA A 197 -31.42 14.06 -21.24
CA ALA A 197 -30.19 14.33 -20.53
C ALA A 197 -29.14 13.37 -21.09
N SER A 198 -28.25 13.89 -21.93
CA SER A 198 -27.08 13.16 -22.40
C SER A 198 -26.23 12.82 -21.18
N SER A 199 -26.21 11.55 -20.76
CA SER A 199 -25.19 11.07 -19.83
C SER A 199 -23.82 11.39 -20.42
N PRO A 200 -22.87 11.97 -19.66
CA PRO A 200 -21.50 12.10 -20.17
C PRO A 200 -20.97 10.69 -20.42
N ALA A 201 -20.36 10.49 -21.59
CA ALA A 201 -19.61 9.28 -21.89
C ALA A 201 -18.62 8.99 -20.75
N PRO A 202 -18.27 7.72 -20.45
CA PRO A 202 -17.24 7.43 -19.48
C PRO A 202 -15.97 8.17 -19.93
N SER A 203 -15.55 9.16 -19.15
CA SER A 203 -14.32 9.90 -19.39
C SER A 203 -13.19 8.89 -19.48
N SER A 204 -12.48 8.86 -20.60
CA SER A 204 -11.29 8.02 -20.75
C SER A 204 -10.38 8.21 -19.54
N PRO A 205 -9.75 7.14 -19.03
CA PRO A 205 -8.90 7.25 -17.85
C PRO A 205 -7.82 8.29 -18.13
N ARG A 206 -7.75 9.32 -17.27
CA ARG A 206 -6.72 10.35 -17.32
C ARG A 206 -5.35 9.69 -17.15
N GLN A 207 -4.41 10.04 -18.02
CA GLN A 207 -3.02 9.58 -17.87
C GLN A 207 -2.42 10.17 -16.60
N ARG A 208 -1.58 9.41 -15.91
CA ARG A 208 -0.97 9.82 -14.63
C ARG A 208 0.50 10.10 -14.81
N ILE A 209 0.95 11.26 -14.31
CA ILE A 209 2.31 11.74 -14.44
C ILE A 209 2.88 11.91 -13.03
N ALA A 210 3.62 10.90 -12.55
CA ALA A 210 4.16 10.91 -11.19
C ALA A 210 5.31 11.91 -11.03
N MET A 211 5.27 12.73 -9.97
CA MET A 211 6.29 13.71 -9.62
C MET A 211 6.50 13.74 -8.10
N LEU A 212 7.67 14.17 -7.67
CA LEU A 212 7.97 14.31 -6.25
C LEU A 212 7.25 15.51 -5.65
N ALA A 213 6.74 15.37 -4.41
CA ALA A 213 5.99 16.41 -3.69
C ALA A 213 6.63 17.80 -3.75
N ARG A 214 7.97 17.87 -3.69
CA ARG A 214 8.73 19.14 -3.76
C ARG A 214 8.43 20.02 -4.96
N TYR A 215 7.85 19.48 -6.04
CA TYR A 215 7.51 20.24 -7.23
C TYR A 215 6.14 20.94 -7.15
N GLU A 216 5.35 20.71 -6.10
CA GLU A 216 3.99 21.26 -5.99
C GLU A 216 3.94 22.77 -6.20
N GLU A 217 4.73 23.54 -5.45
CA GLU A 217 4.73 25.00 -5.52
C GLU A 217 5.14 25.49 -6.92
N GLN A 218 6.15 24.84 -7.53
CA GLN A 218 6.61 25.21 -8.88
C GLN A 218 5.54 24.92 -9.93
N ILE A 219 4.81 23.82 -9.79
CA ILE A 219 3.70 23.47 -10.67
C ILE A 219 2.58 24.49 -10.51
N ARG A 220 2.09 24.71 -9.28
CA ARG A 220 0.98 25.63 -9.00
C ARG A 220 1.27 27.08 -9.37
N SER A 221 2.50 27.54 -9.17
CA SER A 221 2.93 28.90 -9.56
C SER A 221 3.14 29.06 -11.07
N GLY A 222 3.16 27.96 -11.82
CA GLY A 222 3.48 27.95 -13.25
C GLY A 222 4.98 28.10 -13.55
N ALA A 223 5.85 27.97 -12.55
CA ALA A 223 7.29 27.93 -12.74
C ALA A 223 7.78 26.61 -13.37
N LYS A 224 7.02 25.52 -13.19
CA LYS A 224 7.26 24.21 -13.80
C LYS A 224 6.09 23.83 -14.71
N LEU A 225 6.31 23.94 -16.01
CA LEU A 225 5.33 23.74 -17.08
C LEU A 225 5.56 22.44 -17.87
N GLN A 226 6.65 21.74 -17.60
CA GLN A 226 6.96 20.47 -18.24
C GLN A 226 7.71 19.49 -17.33
N THR A 227 7.88 18.27 -17.83
CA THR A 227 8.61 17.16 -17.21
C THR A 227 9.30 16.29 -18.25
N ILE A 228 10.46 15.73 -17.91
CA ILE A 228 11.16 14.72 -18.70
C ILE A 228 10.69 13.32 -18.33
N ARG A 229 10.44 12.48 -19.34
CA ARG A 229 10.02 11.09 -19.17
C ARG A 229 10.82 10.15 -20.05
N VAL A 230 11.37 9.12 -19.43
CA VAL A 230 12.08 8.03 -20.12
C VAL A 230 11.16 6.81 -20.28
N ASP A 231 10.15 6.70 -19.42
CA ASP A 231 9.20 5.59 -19.40
C ASP A 231 7.81 6.00 -19.91
N GLY A 232 7.35 5.29 -20.93
CA GLY A 232 5.97 5.29 -21.42
C GLY A 232 5.75 6.08 -22.72
N PRO A 233 4.69 5.78 -23.48
CA PRO A 233 4.10 6.75 -24.38
C PRO A 233 3.13 7.66 -23.60
N PHE A 234 3.37 8.97 -23.64
CA PHE A 234 2.41 9.98 -23.20
C PHE A 234 1.63 10.53 -24.41
N ALA A 235 0.42 11.03 -24.17
CA ALA A 235 -0.40 11.64 -25.22
C ALA A 235 -0.84 13.05 -24.81
N THR A 236 -1.23 13.87 -25.77
CA THR A 236 -1.93 15.12 -25.47
C THR A 236 -3.33 14.83 -24.93
N GLY A 237 -3.83 15.65 -24.00
CA GLY A 237 -5.16 15.52 -23.43
C GLY A 237 -5.17 15.57 -21.89
N PRO A 238 -6.33 15.27 -21.27
CA PRO A 238 -6.50 15.31 -19.83
C PRO A 238 -5.56 14.35 -19.10
N ALA A 239 -4.90 14.84 -18.07
CA ALA A 239 -3.98 14.09 -17.23
C ALA A 239 -4.09 14.53 -15.78
N ASP A 240 -3.52 13.74 -14.87
CA ASP A 240 -3.30 14.13 -13.50
C ASP A 240 -1.80 14.05 -13.20
N ILE A 241 -1.22 15.14 -12.69
CA ILE A 241 0.08 15.06 -12.03
C ILE A 241 -0.16 14.44 -10.66
N VAL A 242 0.55 13.34 -10.39
CA VAL A 242 0.49 12.62 -9.13
C VAL A 242 1.70 13.06 -8.30
N LEU A 243 1.48 13.95 -7.34
CA LEU A 243 2.50 14.38 -6.39
C LEU A 243 2.59 13.37 -5.26
N LEU A 244 3.64 12.57 -5.31
CA LEU A 244 3.87 11.46 -4.40
C LEU A 244 4.00 11.98 -2.97
N GLY A 245 3.12 11.57 -2.07
CA GLY A 245 3.15 11.93 -0.65
C GLY A 245 2.88 13.41 -0.30
N ALA A 246 2.26 14.18 -1.19
CA ALA A 246 1.98 15.61 -0.97
C ALA A 246 0.58 15.92 -0.38
N GLY A 247 -0.28 14.92 -0.25
CA GLY A 247 -1.62 15.04 0.33
C GLY A 247 -1.63 15.02 1.86
N ALA A 248 -2.80 15.28 2.44
CA ALA A 248 -3.02 15.02 3.85
C ALA A 248 -2.72 13.54 4.16
N ASP A 249 -2.11 13.28 5.30
CA ASP A 249 -1.78 11.93 5.78
C ASP A 249 -0.80 11.13 4.91
N GLY A 250 0.01 11.82 4.08
CA GLY A 250 1.01 11.20 3.21
C GLY A 250 0.42 10.56 1.96
N ALA A 251 -0.86 10.84 1.64
CA ALA A 251 -1.47 10.41 0.40
C ALA A 251 -0.89 11.13 -0.82
N ASP A 252 -1.06 10.55 -2.01
CA ASP A 252 -0.71 11.24 -3.25
C ASP A 252 -1.70 12.39 -3.52
N LEU A 253 -1.17 13.57 -3.84
CA LEU A 253 -1.96 14.70 -4.27
C LEU A 253 -2.11 14.69 -5.79
N LEU A 254 -3.35 14.68 -6.26
CA LEU A 254 -3.67 14.74 -7.69
C LEU A 254 -3.89 16.19 -8.11
N LEU A 255 -3.08 16.67 -9.07
CA LEU A 255 -3.29 17.94 -9.73
C LEU A 255 -3.83 17.69 -11.15
N PRO A 256 -5.10 18.07 -11.43
CA PRO A 256 -5.65 18.08 -12.77
C PRO A 256 -4.80 18.94 -13.71
N VAL A 257 -4.35 18.37 -14.82
CA VAL A 257 -3.66 19.11 -15.88
C VAL A 257 -4.17 18.70 -17.26
N GLU A 258 -3.90 19.55 -18.24
CA GLU A 258 -4.04 19.24 -19.66
C GLU A 258 -2.63 19.11 -20.26
N VAL A 259 -2.27 17.93 -20.77
CA VAL A 259 -1.03 17.75 -21.54
C VAL A 259 -1.22 18.40 -22.90
N THR A 260 -0.47 19.47 -23.16
CA THR A 260 -0.60 20.28 -24.38
C THR A 260 0.38 19.85 -25.47
N CYS A 261 1.51 19.24 -25.10
CA CYS A 261 2.52 18.76 -26.04
C CYS A 261 3.28 17.58 -25.46
N VAL A 262 3.59 16.60 -26.32
CA VAL A 262 4.54 15.52 -26.04
C VAL A 262 5.58 15.56 -27.17
N ARG A 263 6.80 15.95 -26.84
CA ARG A 263 7.89 16.09 -27.81
C ARG A 263 8.97 15.05 -27.52
N ARG A 264 9.16 14.12 -28.45
CA ARG A 264 10.25 13.15 -28.40
C ARG A 264 11.56 13.78 -28.86
N THR A 265 12.63 13.60 -28.09
CA THR A 265 13.97 14.15 -28.36
C THR A 265 15.04 13.30 -27.68
N SER A 266 16.32 13.59 -27.91
CA SER A 266 17.42 12.99 -27.16
C SER A 266 17.93 13.90 -26.04
N VAL A 267 18.62 13.33 -25.05
CA VAL A 267 19.25 14.08 -23.95
C VAL A 267 20.18 15.18 -24.47
N GLY A 268 21.00 14.88 -25.48
CA GLY A 268 21.92 15.85 -26.09
C GLY A 268 21.25 16.99 -26.87
N GLU A 269 19.95 16.88 -27.15
CA GLU A 269 19.15 17.89 -27.86
C GLU A 269 18.31 18.76 -26.91
N LEU A 270 18.38 18.52 -25.60
CA LEU A 270 17.72 19.37 -24.61
C LEU A 270 18.31 20.78 -24.63
N THR A 271 17.43 21.77 -24.46
CA THR A 271 17.78 23.20 -24.59
C THR A 271 17.65 23.94 -23.26
N ASP A 272 18.20 25.16 -23.17
CA ASP A 272 17.95 26.05 -22.04
C ASP A 272 16.46 26.36 -21.84
N ALA A 273 15.69 26.42 -22.94
CA ALA A 273 14.25 26.61 -22.88
C ALA A 273 13.55 25.42 -22.21
N ASP A 274 14.04 24.19 -22.47
CA ASP A 274 13.53 23.00 -21.80
C ASP A 274 13.81 23.03 -20.31
N ALA A 275 15.04 23.40 -19.92
CA ALA A 275 15.41 23.55 -18.52
C ALA A 275 14.55 24.60 -17.80
N GLN A 276 14.36 25.76 -18.42
CA GLN A 276 13.54 26.85 -17.88
C GLN A 276 12.08 26.45 -17.69
N ALA A 277 11.49 25.78 -18.70
CA ALA A 277 10.14 25.26 -18.58
C ALA A 277 10.02 24.13 -17.53
N ASP A 278 11.12 23.42 -17.24
CA ASP A 278 11.17 22.35 -16.23
C ASP A 278 11.45 22.88 -14.80
N GLY A 279 11.63 24.19 -14.62
CA GLY A 279 11.86 24.83 -13.33
C GLY A 279 13.34 25.08 -12.98
N TYR A 280 14.25 24.94 -13.95
CA TYR A 280 15.69 25.15 -13.79
C TYR A 280 16.16 26.45 -14.44
N PRO A 281 17.20 27.13 -13.89
CA PRO A 281 17.65 28.40 -14.45
C PRO A 281 18.34 28.27 -15.82
N ALA A 282 18.95 27.12 -16.11
CA ALA A 282 19.72 26.85 -17.33
C ALA A 282 19.90 25.33 -17.55
N LEU A 283 20.36 24.95 -18.74
CA LEU A 283 20.59 23.57 -19.15
C LEU A 283 21.62 22.80 -18.31
N PRO A 284 22.81 23.34 -17.93
CA PRO A 284 23.78 22.58 -17.15
C PRO A 284 23.28 22.04 -15.79
N PRO A 285 22.70 22.86 -14.89
CA PRO A 285 22.17 22.35 -13.62
C PRO A 285 20.98 21.40 -13.80
N PHE A 286 20.24 21.54 -14.92
CA PHE A 286 19.17 20.63 -15.27
C PHE A 286 19.70 19.25 -15.67
N LEU A 287 20.72 19.18 -16.53
CA LEU A 287 21.35 17.93 -16.93
C LEU A 287 22.04 17.24 -15.75
N ASP A 288 22.68 18.00 -14.85
CA ASP A 288 23.27 17.45 -13.62
C ASP A 288 22.20 16.81 -12.72
N ALA A 289 21.06 17.49 -12.56
CA ALA A 289 19.94 16.94 -11.80
C ALA A 289 19.36 15.69 -12.48
N LEU A 290 19.20 15.71 -13.81
CA LEU A 290 18.69 14.59 -14.59
C LEU A 290 19.56 13.34 -14.41
N ARG A 291 20.89 13.49 -14.55
CA ARG A 291 21.87 12.40 -14.38
C ARG A 291 22.01 11.94 -12.93
N THR A 292 21.74 12.82 -11.96
CA THR A 292 21.68 12.41 -10.55
C THR A 292 20.51 11.44 -10.30
N HIS A 293 19.36 11.68 -10.93
CA HIS A 293 18.20 10.81 -10.79
C HIS A 293 18.24 9.60 -11.74
N MET A 294 18.97 9.71 -12.86
CA MET A 294 19.10 8.66 -13.89
C MET A 294 20.58 8.54 -14.31
N PRO A 295 21.41 7.83 -13.52
CA PRO A 295 22.87 7.79 -13.72
C PRO A 295 23.31 7.14 -15.03
N GLU A 296 22.50 6.22 -15.55
CA GLU A 296 22.78 5.48 -16.80
C GLU A 296 22.40 6.27 -18.06
N LEU A 297 21.81 7.46 -17.91
CA LEU A 297 21.31 8.27 -19.04
C LEU A 297 22.48 8.87 -19.85
N SER A 298 22.56 8.46 -21.11
CA SER A 298 23.50 8.94 -22.11
C SER A 298 22.91 10.06 -22.98
N ASP A 299 23.77 10.83 -23.64
CA ASP A 299 23.33 11.93 -24.53
C ASP A 299 22.48 11.44 -25.72
N SER A 300 22.61 10.17 -26.11
CA SER A 300 21.84 9.55 -27.19
C SER A 300 20.49 8.99 -26.77
N ASP A 301 20.21 8.89 -25.47
CA ASP A 301 18.96 8.30 -25.00
C ASP A 301 17.77 9.16 -25.37
N VAL A 302 16.72 8.49 -25.83
CA VAL A 302 15.49 9.11 -26.29
C VAL A 302 14.53 9.24 -25.12
N LEU A 303 13.97 10.43 -24.98
CA LEU A 303 13.03 10.81 -23.92
C LEU A 303 11.87 11.60 -24.52
N ASP A 304 10.78 11.67 -23.75
CA ASP A 304 9.64 12.52 -24.05
C ASP A 304 9.65 13.73 -23.11
N VAL A 305 9.57 14.93 -23.70
CA VAL A 305 9.31 16.18 -23.01
C VAL A 305 7.80 16.39 -22.99
N VAL A 306 7.20 16.32 -21.81
CA VAL A 306 5.76 16.41 -21.61
C VAL A 306 5.43 17.80 -21.06
N THR A 307 4.85 18.65 -21.90
CA THR A 307 4.38 19.99 -21.53
C THR A 307 2.92 19.94 -21.13
N TYR A 308 2.57 20.63 -20.05
CA TYR A 308 1.21 20.65 -19.52
C TYR A 308 0.80 22.05 -19.05
N ARG A 309 -0.50 22.20 -18.83
CA ARG A 309 -1.11 23.37 -18.20
C ARG A 309 -1.99 22.88 -17.04
N LEU A 310 -1.97 23.54 -15.88
CA LEU A 310 -2.95 23.24 -14.84
C LEU A 310 -4.37 23.39 -15.40
N GLY A 311 -5.23 22.44 -15.03
CA GLY A 311 -6.66 22.55 -15.24
C GLY A 311 -7.20 23.75 -14.47
N ASP A 312 -8.21 24.39 -15.04
CA ASP A 312 -8.97 25.46 -14.39
C ASP A 312 -9.82 24.92 -13.22
#